data_AF-A0A7X6HBE0-F1
#
_entry.id   AF-A0A7X6HBE0-F1
#
_cell.length_a   1.000
_cell.length_b   1.000
_cell.length_c   1.000
_cell.angle_alpha   90.00
_cell.angle_beta   90.00
_cell.angle_gamma   90.00
#
_symmetry.space_group_name_H-M   'P 1'
#
loop_
_entity.id
_entity.type
_entity.pdbx_description
1 polymer ?
#
loop_
_entity_poly.entity_id
_entity_poly.type
_entity_poly.pdbx_seq_one_letter_code
_entity_poly.pdbx_strand_id
1 'polypeptide(L)'
;MSPDQPIEASIYIAIDLDITDPEAMRSFAVAKAETPEHIAMASADLYAALAVSMDPLAIAEDVPGVRLLRGKVEPAQGHGVADLALPGFAGESDEREPAATGIGDDPVASLLEASRRVTGLNLDLLGVDQAAEEAQRRLAEHRARVLAGLLWHAAAAMTDELFNDLDLLRDRTPTSADIDETYVIANLPPQFAHRYDTRFAARFLTICTDLSMNLVAGWKEPSCVAQELAVRCLLAEADYLAEELELEAELPPDWLGMLENAFLRFADSMMLYDPAMDGFENDPAASPEGAPSMKFEDWFKPFGPHDHVPPFAERG
;
A
#
# COMPACT_ATOMS: atom_id res chain seq x y z
N MET A 1 -5.80 -14.92 -37.45
CA MET A 1 -7.17 -14.99 -36.89
C MET A 1 -8.15 -14.85 -38.04
N SER A 2 -9.18 -15.71 -38.09
CA SER A 2 -10.22 -15.62 -39.13
C SER A 2 -11.10 -14.39 -38.83
N PRO A 3 -11.44 -13.53 -39.81
CA PRO A 3 -12.10 -12.25 -39.57
C PRO A 3 -13.57 -12.32 -39.09
N ASP A 4 -14.14 -13.52 -38.95
CA ASP A 4 -15.56 -13.74 -38.60
C ASP A 4 -15.79 -14.37 -37.21
N GLN A 5 -14.77 -14.45 -36.34
CA GLN A 5 -15.00 -14.92 -34.97
C GLN A 5 -15.39 -13.74 -34.05
N PRO A 6 -16.54 -13.81 -33.36
CA PRO A 6 -16.92 -12.79 -32.39
C PRO A 6 -15.87 -12.72 -31.28
N ILE A 7 -15.40 -11.50 -31.00
CA ILE A 7 -14.48 -11.24 -29.90
C ILE A 7 -15.33 -11.10 -28.64
N GLU A 8 -15.12 -12.00 -27.69
CA GLU A 8 -15.69 -11.89 -26.35
C GLU A 8 -14.76 -11.01 -25.51
N ALA A 9 -15.29 -9.91 -25.00
CA ALA A 9 -14.58 -8.99 -24.11
C ALA A 9 -15.39 -8.81 -22.84
N SER A 10 -14.71 -8.86 -21.69
CA SER A 10 -15.30 -8.57 -20.38
C SER A 10 -14.80 -7.21 -19.91
N ILE A 11 -15.71 -6.32 -19.54
CA ILE A 11 -15.40 -4.98 -19.05
C ILE A 11 -15.90 -4.90 -17.61
N TYR A 12 -15.02 -4.51 -16.70
CA TYR A 12 -15.35 -4.22 -15.31
C TYR A 12 -15.48 -2.71 -15.15
N ILE A 13 -16.60 -2.26 -14.58
CA ILE A 13 -16.88 -0.84 -14.36
C ILE A 13 -17.20 -0.66 -12.87
N ALA A 14 -16.40 0.16 -12.19
CA ALA A 14 -16.67 0.66 -10.85
C ALA A 14 -17.14 2.12 -10.97
N ILE A 15 -18.18 2.49 -10.22
CA ILE A 15 -18.76 3.84 -10.23
C ILE A 15 -19.07 4.23 -8.79
N ASP A 16 -18.51 5.35 -8.33
CA ASP A 16 -18.91 5.97 -7.07
C ASP A 16 -20.07 6.91 -7.29
N LEU A 17 -21.02 6.85 -6.35
CA LEU A 17 -22.24 7.63 -6.42
C LEU A 17 -22.50 8.25 -5.06
N ASP A 18 -22.51 9.58 -5.02
CA ASP A 18 -23.02 10.32 -3.86
C ASP A 18 -24.54 10.48 -3.97
N ILE A 19 -25.27 9.81 -3.06
CA ILE A 19 -26.73 9.85 -3.02
C ILE A 19 -27.16 10.95 -2.04
N THR A 20 -27.32 12.16 -2.58
CA THR A 20 -27.68 13.35 -1.80
C THR A 20 -29.15 13.39 -1.35
N ASP A 21 -30.04 12.61 -1.97
CA ASP A 21 -31.44 12.44 -1.57
C ASP A 21 -31.87 10.96 -1.65
N PRO A 22 -31.73 10.20 -0.54
CA PRO A 22 -32.06 8.78 -0.48
C PRO A 22 -33.54 8.46 -0.73
N GLU A 23 -34.47 9.35 -0.36
CA GLU A 23 -35.90 9.11 -0.55
C GLU A 23 -36.32 9.30 -2.01
N ALA A 24 -35.77 10.32 -2.68
CA ALA A 24 -35.95 10.50 -4.13
C ALA A 24 -35.38 9.31 -4.90
N MET A 25 -34.21 8.80 -4.50
CA MET A 25 -33.59 7.63 -5.12
C MET A 25 -34.42 6.36 -4.97
N ARG A 26 -34.93 6.07 -3.77
CA ARG A 26 -35.85 4.94 -3.55
C ARG A 26 -37.14 5.09 -4.35
N SER A 27 -37.70 6.29 -4.40
CA SER A 27 -38.92 6.58 -5.17
C SER A 27 -38.71 6.35 -6.67
N PHE A 28 -37.56 6.75 -7.20
CA PHE A 28 -37.16 6.49 -8.58
C PHE A 28 -36.99 4.98 -8.85
N ALA A 29 -36.28 4.27 -7.97
CA ALA A 29 -36.07 2.83 -8.08
C ALA A 29 -37.37 2.04 -8.07
N VAL A 30 -38.32 2.40 -7.19
CA VAL A 30 -39.66 1.80 -7.12
C VAL A 30 -40.45 2.07 -8.39
N ALA A 31 -40.33 3.27 -8.99
CA ALA A 31 -41.00 3.61 -10.24
C ALA A 31 -40.43 2.84 -11.45
N LYS A 32 -39.14 2.48 -11.41
CA LYS A 32 -38.45 1.71 -12.47
C LYS A 32 -38.59 0.19 -12.31
N ALA A 33 -38.92 -0.29 -11.11
CA ALA A 33 -39.05 -1.70 -10.81
C ALA A 33 -40.18 -2.38 -11.60
N GLU A 34 -39.83 -3.38 -12.40
CA GLU A 34 -40.80 -4.10 -13.25
C GLU A 34 -41.58 -5.20 -12.52
N THR A 35 -41.12 -5.61 -11.33
CA THR A 35 -41.72 -6.70 -10.55
C THR A 35 -42.08 -6.27 -9.12
N PRO A 36 -43.13 -6.86 -8.51
CA PRO A 36 -43.50 -6.57 -7.12
C PRO A 36 -42.38 -6.87 -6.11
N GLU A 37 -41.54 -7.86 -6.42
CA GLU A 37 -40.37 -8.22 -5.60
C GLU A 37 -39.30 -7.13 -5.67
N HIS A 38 -38.99 -6.59 -6.85
CA HIS A 38 -38.07 -5.47 -7.00
C HIS A 38 -38.60 -4.18 -6.37
N ILE A 39 -39.92 -3.94 -6.40
CA ILE A 39 -40.55 -2.81 -5.68
C ILE A 39 -40.30 -2.93 -4.17
N ALA A 40 -40.52 -4.12 -3.61
CA ALA A 40 -40.30 -4.36 -2.18
C ALA A 40 -38.81 -4.21 -1.81
N MET A 41 -37.91 -4.71 -2.66
CA MET A 41 -36.46 -4.62 -2.48
C MET A 41 -35.97 -3.17 -2.52
N ALA A 42 -36.38 -2.41 -3.54
CA ALA A 42 -36.03 -0.99 -3.72
C ALA A 42 -36.59 -0.08 -2.63
N SER A 43 -37.72 -0.45 -2.01
CA SER A 43 -38.31 0.31 -0.90
C SER A 43 -37.59 0.04 0.42
N ALA A 44 -37.12 -1.19 0.64
CA ALA A 44 -36.56 -1.63 1.91
C ALA A 44 -35.12 -1.15 2.13
N ASP A 45 -34.31 -1.15 1.07
CA ASP A 45 -32.87 -0.91 1.17
C ASP A 45 -32.35 -0.01 0.05
N LEU A 46 -31.45 0.93 0.39
CA LEU A 46 -30.96 1.93 -0.57
C LEU A 46 -30.00 1.30 -1.59
N TYR A 47 -29.24 0.27 -1.17
CA TYR A 47 -28.37 -0.47 -2.08
C TYR A 47 -29.19 -1.30 -3.08
N ALA A 48 -30.24 -1.97 -2.60
CA ALA A 48 -31.20 -2.62 -3.48
C ALA A 48 -31.91 -1.63 -4.42
N ALA A 49 -32.23 -0.42 -3.95
CA ALA A 49 -32.79 0.63 -4.79
C ALA A 49 -31.83 1.04 -5.92
N LEU A 50 -30.54 1.14 -5.62
CA LEU A 50 -29.49 1.45 -6.59
C LEU A 50 -29.34 0.32 -7.62
N ALA A 51 -29.31 -0.94 -7.17
CA ALA A 51 -29.21 -2.11 -8.05
C ALA A 51 -30.43 -2.26 -8.98
N VAL A 52 -31.63 -1.91 -8.50
CA VAL A 52 -32.86 -1.89 -9.34
C VAL A 52 -32.85 -0.71 -10.31
N SER A 53 -32.17 0.39 -9.97
CA SER A 53 -32.12 1.61 -10.79
C SER A 53 -31.05 1.55 -11.88
N MET A 54 -29.94 0.87 -11.63
CA MET A 54 -28.85 0.73 -12.58
C MET A 54 -29.12 -0.46 -13.50
N ASP A 55 -29.54 -0.17 -14.72
CA ASP A 55 -29.74 -1.18 -15.75
C ASP A 55 -28.48 -1.25 -16.64
N PRO A 56 -27.63 -2.28 -16.49
CA PRO A 56 -26.46 -2.44 -17.35
C PRO A 56 -26.83 -2.72 -18.82
N LEU A 57 -28.10 -3.03 -19.14
CA LEU A 57 -28.56 -3.24 -20.53
C LEU A 57 -28.64 -1.94 -21.33
N ALA A 58 -28.88 -0.79 -20.69
CA ALA A 58 -29.07 0.48 -21.38
C ALA A 58 -27.81 0.96 -22.15
N ILE A 59 -26.61 0.56 -21.71
CA ILE A 59 -25.34 0.98 -22.34
C ILE A 59 -25.08 0.21 -23.65
N ALA A 60 -25.56 -1.03 -23.77
CA ALA A 60 -25.29 -1.88 -24.92
C ALA A 60 -26.27 -1.64 -26.10
N GLU A 61 -27.48 -1.14 -25.83
CA GLU A 61 -28.48 -0.87 -26.87
C GLU A 61 -28.10 0.30 -27.80
N ASP A 62 -27.26 1.22 -27.31
CA ASP A 62 -26.83 2.41 -28.05
C ASP A 62 -25.58 2.21 -28.92
N VAL A 63 -24.93 1.03 -28.88
CA VAL A 63 -23.69 0.76 -29.62
C VAL A 63 -23.91 -0.26 -30.75
N PRO A 64 -23.94 0.17 -32.03
CA PRO A 64 -24.18 -0.72 -33.16
C PRO A 64 -23.16 -1.87 -33.23
N GLY A 65 -23.65 -3.12 -33.23
CA GLY A 65 -22.83 -4.32 -33.35
C GLY A 65 -22.34 -4.93 -32.04
N VAL A 66 -22.68 -4.32 -30.90
CA VAL A 66 -22.38 -4.86 -29.57
C VAL A 66 -23.61 -5.57 -29.02
N ARG A 67 -23.44 -6.77 -28.46
CA ARG A 67 -24.51 -7.52 -27.79
C ARG A 67 -24.04 -7.94 -26.41
N LEU A 68 -24.75 -7.50 -25.38
CA LEU A 68 -24.49 -7.95 -24.01
C LEU A 68 -24.86 -9.43 -23.88
N LEU A 69 -23.90 -10.26 -23.45
CA LEU A 69 -24.10 -11.70 -23.25
C LEU A 69 -24.50 -12.02 -21.81
N ARG A 70 -23.99 -11.24 -20.85
CA ARG A 70 -24.27 -11.38 -19.41
C ARG A 70 -23.95 -10.05 -18.71
N GLY A 71 -24.82 -9.63 -17.80
CA GLY A 71 -24.58 -8.53 -16.87
C GLY A 71 -24.71 -9.04 -15.45
N LYS A 72 -23.83 -8.60 -14.55
CA LYS A 72 -23.89 -8.89 -13.13
C LYS A 72 -23.58 -7.60 -12.40
N VAL A 73 -24.50 -7.13 -11.57
CA VAL A 73 -24.27 -6.01 -10.65
C VAL A 73 -24.08 -6.63 -9.29
N GLU A 74 -22.87 -6.52 -8.75
CA GLU A 74 -22.57 -6.94 -7.38
C GLU A 74 -22.23 -5.70 -6.55
N PRO A 75 -22.76 -5.57 -5.33
CA PRO A 75 -22.27 -4.55 -4.42
C PRO A 75 -20.81 -4.84 -4.10
N ALA A 76 -19.93 -3.87 -4.33
CA ALA A 76 -18.54 -3.99 -3.90
C ALA A 76 -18.52 -4.08 -2.36
N GLN A 77 -18.09 -5.22 -1.83
CA GLN A 77 -17.69 -5.33 -0.43
C GLN A 77 -16.24 -4.86 -0.39
N GLY A 78 -16.02 -3.60 0.00
CA GLY A 78 -14.71 -3.06 0.36
C GLY A 78 -13.65 -3.12 -0.75
N HIS A 79 -13.88 -2.44 -1.88
CA HIS A 79 -12.78 -1.98 -2.72
C HIS A 79 -12.86 -0.45 -2.71
N GLY A 80 -11.89 0.18 -2.05
CA GLY A 80 -11.76 1.63 -2.00
C GLY A 80 -11.68 2.17 -3.41
N VAL A 81 -12.47 3.20 -3.67
CA VAL A 81 -12.38 3.93 -4.92
C VAL A 81 -11.68 5.24 -4.62
N ALA A 82 -10.53 5.39 -5.27
CA ALA A 82 -9.72 6.59 -5.22
C ALA A 82 -10.51 7.78 -5.78
N ASP A 83 -10.37 8.89 -5.07
CA ASP A 83 -10.66 10.27 -5.42
C ASP A 83 -11.12 10.55 -6.86
N LEU A 84 -12.37 11.01 -6.99
CA LEU A 84 -12.80 11.90 -8.05
C LEU A 84 -13.72 12.97 -7.46
N ALA A 85 -13.15 14.14 -7.21
CA ALA A 85 -13.82 15.31 -6.67
C ALA A 85 -15.12 15.69 -7.43
N LEU A 86 -16.23 15.84 -6.70
CA LEU A 86 -17.40 16.59 -7.13
C LEU A 86 -17.28 18.06 -6.70
N PRO A 87 -17.60 19.03 -7.57
CA PRO A 87 -17.46 20.44 -7.25
C PRO A 87 -18.60 20.88 -6.33
N GLY A 88 -18.31 21.23 -5.08
CA GLY A 88 -19.30 21.95 -4.27
C GLY A 88 -19.25 21.83 -2.76
N PHE A 89 -18.18 21.38 -2.14
CA PHE A 89 -17.95 21.63 -0.71
C PHE A 89 -16.51 22.07 -0.51
N ALA A 90 -16.32 23.33 -0.17
CA ALA A 90 -15.04 23.85 0.30
C ALA A 90 -14.78 23.33 1.73
N GLY A 91 -14.42 22.05 1.82
CA GLY A 91 -13.43 21.57 2.77
C GLY A 91 -12.32 21.01 1.89
N GLU A 92 -11.09 21.46 2.09
CA GLU A 92 -9.91 20.92 1.41
C GLU A 92 -9.97 19.39 1.48
N SER A 93 -10.22 18.76 0.33
CA SER A 93 -9.84 17.36 0.12
C SER A 93 -8.32 17.39 0.18
N ASP A 94 -7.80 16.84 1.27
CA ASP A 94 -6.37 16.68 1.50
C ASP A 94 -5.89 15.59 0.52
N GLU A 95 -5.82 15.93 -0.78
CA GLU A 95 -5.00 15.19 -1.74
C GLU A 95 -3.68 14.96 -1.00
N ARG A 96 -3.23 13.70 -0.84
CA ARG A 96 -1.96 13.34 -0.18
C ARG A 96 -0.93 14.41 -0.55
N GLU A 97 -0.70 15.39 0.32
CA GLU A 97 0.38 16.34 0.11
C GLU A 97 1.60 15.50 0.46
N PRO A 98 2.37 15.02 -0.54
CA PRO A 98 3.54 14.22 -0.22
C PRO A 98 4.42 15.07 0.70
N ALA A 99 4.95 14.47 1.75
CA ALA A 99 5.92 15.15 2.59
C ALA A 99 6.96 15.80 1.67
N ALA A 100 7.25 17.10 1.87
CA ALA A 100 8.16 17.84 1.00
C ALA A 100 9.48 17.06 0.91
N THR A 101 9.67 16.35 -0.20
CA THR A 101 10.70 15.30 -0.31
C THR A 101 12.10 15.88 -0.18
N GLY A 102 12.23 17.21 -0.36
CA GLY A 102 13.50 17.93 -0.35
C GLY A 102 14.36 17.62 -1.56
N ILE A 103 13.79 16.97 -2.58
CA ILE A 103 14.43 16.64 -3.85
C ILE A 103 14.28 17.86 -4.77
N GLY A 104 15.40 18.39 -5.25
CA GLY A 104 15.41 19.58 -6.12
C GLY A 104 15.10 19.27 -7.58
N ASP A 105 15.15 20.30 -8.43
CA ASP A 105 14.86 20.22 -9.88
C ASP A 105 15.71 19.21 -10.68
N ASP A 106 16.84 18.76 -10.12
CA ASP A 106 17.64 17.64 -10.62
C ASP A 106 17.55 16.49 -9.59
N PRO A 107 16.62 15.53 -9.80
CA PRO A 107 16.41 14.42 -8.88
C PRO A 107 17.67 13.58 -8.69
N VAL A 108 18.31 13.18 -9.78
CA VAL A 108 19.51 12.32 -9.74
C VAL A 108 20.64 12.99 -8.97
N ALA A 109 20.91 14.28 -9.22
CA ALA A 109 21.94 14.99 -8.47
C ALA A 109 21.61 15.11 -6.98
N SER A 110 20.33 15.34 -6.64
CA SER A 110 19.85 15.40 -5.25
C SER A 110 20.05 14.06 -4.54
N LEU A 111 19.67 12.96 -5.19
CA LEU A 111 19.83 11.61 -4.66
C LEU A 111 21.31 11.23 -4.49
N LEU A 112 22.18 11.58 -5.43
CA LEU A 112 23.64 11.36 -5.30
C LEU A 112 24.28 12.18 -4.18
N GLU A 113 23.72 13.34 -3.84
CA GLU A 113 24.14 14.11 -2.68
C GLU A 113 23.65 13.46 -1.38
N ALA A 114 22.39 13.05 -1.34
CA ALA A 114 21.80 12.31 -0.21
C ALA A 114 22.55 11.00 0.07
N SER A 115 22.94 10.25 -0.97
CA SER A 115 23.64 8.97 -0.86
C SER A 115 24.95 9.07 -0.06
N ARG A 116 25.59 10.25 0.00
CA ARG A 116 26.81 10.46 0.79
C ARG A 116 26.56 10.39 2.30
N ARG A 117 25.30 10.53 2.74
CA ARG A 117 24.87 10.37 4.12
C ARG A 117 24.58 8.91 4.46
N VAL A 118 24.35 8.07 3.45
CA VAL A 118 24.09 6.63 3.60
C VAL A 118 25.40 5.86 3.57
N THR A 119 26.19 6.01 4.63
CA THR A 119 27.51 5.38 4.75
C THR A 119 27.44 3.93 5.24
N GLY A 120 26.28 3.51 5.75
CA GLY A 120 26.08 2.22 6.41
C GLY A 120 25.67 1.08 5.47
N LEU A 121 25.17 1.41 4.28
CA LEU A 121 24.83 0.41 3.27
C LEU A 121 26.06 0.05 2.42
N ASN A 122 26.39 -1.23 2.37
CA ASN A 122 27.34 -1.72 1.39
C ASN A 122 26.68 -1.67 0.00
N LEU A 123 27.34 -1.06 -0.99
CA LEU A 123 26.84 -1.00 -2.36
C LEU A 123 26.67 -2.39 -3.00
N ASP A 124 27.34 -3.42 -2.49
CA ASP A 124 27.11 -4.80 -2.93
C ASP A 124 25.67 -5.27 -2.62
N LEU A 125 25.07 -4.80 -1.52
CA LEU A 125 23.66 -5.05 -1.18
C LEU A 125 22.69 -4.32 -2.14
N LEU A 126 23.21 -3.33 -2.87
CA LEU A 126 22.47 -2.50 -3.81
C LEU A 126 22.78 -2.88 -5.29
N GLY A 127 23.33 -4.08 -5.51
CA GLY A 127 23.51 -4.66 -6.83
C GLY A 127 24.87 -4.41 -7.49
N VAL A 128 25.88 -3.93 -6.75
CA VAL A 128 27.24 -3.81 -7.28
C VAL A 128 27.95 -5.17 -7.26
N ASP A 129 28.23 -5.72 -8.45
CA ASP A 129 29.13 -6.87 -8.60
C ASP A 129 30.58 -6.40 -8.77
N GLN A 130 31.40 -6.64 -7.75
CA GLN A 130 32.82 -6.27 -7.74
C GLN A 130 33.67 -7.02 -8.78
N ALA A 131 33.20 -8.17 -9.26
CA ALA A 131 33.86 -8.99 -10.27
C ALA A 131 33.51 -8.61 -11.71
N ALA A 132 32.55 -7.71 -11.91
CA ALA A 132 32.12 -7.25 -13.22
C ALA A 132 33.20 -6.41 -13.93
N GLU A 133 33.06 -6.24 -15.25
CA GLU A 133 33.95 -5.38 -16.03
C GLU A 133 33.84 -3.91 -15.57
N GLU A 134 34.94 -3.15 -15.67
CA GLU A 134 35.04 -1.77 -15.17
C GLU A 134 33.88 -0.86 -15.62
N ALA A 135 33.45 -0.96 -16.87
CA ALA A 135 32.35 -0.14 -17.37
C ALA A 135 31.00 -0.51 -16.72
N GLN A 136 30.73 -1.81 -16.58
CA GLN A 136 29.51 -2.32 -15.94
C GLN A 136 29.50 -2.00 -14.45
N ARG A 137 30.64 -2.19 -13.78
CA ARG A 137 30.80 -1.87 -12.36
C ARG A 137 30.56 -0.39 -12.09
N ARG A 138 31.12 0.52 -12.90
CA ARG A 138 30.89 1.97 -12.72
C ARG A 138 29.42 2.36 -12.89
N LEU A 139 28.71 1.74 -13.85
CA LEU A 139 27.28 1.96 -14.01
C LEU A 139 26.49 1.42 -12.81
N ALA A 140 26.81 0.20 -12.34
CA ALA A 140 26.17 -0.40 -11.17
C ALA A 140 26.41 0.46 -9.92
N GLU A 141 27.63 0.94 -9.69
CA GLU A 141 27.93 1.85 -8.59
C GLU A 141 27.17 3.17 -8.67
N HIS A 142 26.96 3.73 -9.86
CA HIS A 142 26.15 4.93 -10.03
C HIS A 142 24.70 4.68 -9.60
N ARG A 143 24.09 3.62 -10.15
CA ARG A 143 22.70 3.23 -9.84
C ARG A 143 22.51 2.87 -8.37
N ALA A 144 23.47 2.16 -7.77
CA ALA A 144 23.48 1.84 -6.35
C ALA A 144 23.54 3.11 -5.47
N ARG A 145 24.27 4.15 -5.89
CA ARG A 145 24.28 5.43 -5.17
C ARG A 145 22.96 6.19 -5.33
N VAL A 146 22.36 6.19 -6.51
CA VAL A 146 21.01 6.75 -6.72
C VAL A 146 20.00 6.06 -5.81
N LEU A 147 19.99 4.71 -5.81
CA LEU A 147 19.13 3.90 -4.95
C LEU A 147 19.37 4.17 -3.45
N ALA A 148 20.63 4.30 -3.01
CA ALA A 148 20.92 4.67 -1.62
C ALA A 148 20.36 6.05 -1.26
N GLY A 149 20.47 7.03 -2.17
CA GLY A 149 19.85 8.35 -2.02
C GLY A 149 18.33 8.28 -1.95
N LEU A 150 17.71 7.44 -2.80
CA LEU A 150 16.27 7.23 -2.81
C LEU A 150 15.78 6.67 -1.47
N LEU A 151 16.44 5.64 -0.95
CA LEU A 151 16.11 5.05 0.36
C LEU A 151 16.26 6.06 1.50
N TRP A 152 17.21 6.99 1.42
CA TRP A 152 17.33 8.08 2.39
C TRP A 152 16.12 9.00 2.38
N HIS A 153 15.68 9.43 1.19
CA HIS A 153 14.51 10.31 1.07
C HIS A 153 13.21 9.59 1.42
N ALA A 154 13.05 8.33 1.00
CA ALA A 154 11.91 7.50 1.37
C ALA A 154 11.83 7.29 2.90
N ALA A 155 12.96 7.09 3.57
CA ALA A 155 12.99 6.97 5.03
C ALA A 155 12.56 8.27 5.75
N ALA A 156 12.95 9.42 5.20
CA ALA A 156 12.51 10.72 5.71
C ALA A 156 11.01 10.94 5.48
N ALA A 157 10.52 10.72 4.26
CA ALA A 157 9.11 10.85 3.90
C ALA A 157 8.22 9.92 4.75
N MET A 158 8.58 8.64 4.85
CA MET A 158 7.89 7.67 5.71
C MET A 158 7.85 8.12 7.18
N THR A 159 8.90 8.78 7.68
CA THR A 159 8.91 9.28 9.06
C THR A 159 7.94 10.44 9.25
N ASP A 160 7.93 11.40 8.32
CA ASP A 160 7.01 12.54 8.35
C ASP A 160 5.55 12.09 8.20
N GLU A 161 5.29 11.16 7.28
CA GLU A 161 3.97 10.57 7.08
C GLU A 161 3.48 9.77 8.29
N LEU A 162 4.36 9.07 9.02
CA LEU A 162 4.00 8.42 10.29
C LEU A 162 3.66 9.41 11.40
N PHE A 163 4.21 10.63 11.39
CA PHE A 163 3.76 11.69 12.29
C PHE A 163 2.35 12.15 11.92
N ASN A 164 2.03 12.29 10.63
CA ASN A 164 0.68 12.61 10.17
C ASN A 164 -0.31 11.49 10.57
N ASP A 165 0.04 10.22 10.35
CA ASP A 165 -0.76 9.07 10.80
C ASP A 165 -1.04 9.10 12.30
N LEU A 166 -0.03 9.47 13.10
CA LEU A 166 -0.17 9.58 14.54
C LEU A 166 -1.13 10.69 14.96
N ASP A 167 -1.10 11.82 14.28
CA ASP A 167 -1.98 12.94 14.58
C ASP A 167 -3.41 12.63 14.13
N LEU A 168 -3.60 12.00 12.95
CA LEU A 168 -4.90 11.46 12.52
C LEU A 168 -5.48 10.49 13.55
N LEU A 169 -4.69 9.51 14.02
CA LEU A 169 -5.11 8.53 15.03
C LEU A 169 -5.30 9.11 16.44
N ARG A 170 -4.81 10.33 16.73
CA ARG A 170 -5.07 11.02 18.01
C ARG A 170 -6.37 11.81 17.95
N ASP A 171 -6.64 12.41 16.80
CA ASP A 171 -7.74 13.32 16.60
C ASP A 171 -9.02 12.60 16.18
N ARG A 172 -8.90 11.41 15.55
CA ARG A 172 -10.00 10.64 14.97
C ARG A 172 -9.95 9.18 15.44
N THR A 173 -11.13 8.61 15.70
CA THR A 173 -11.47 7.17 15.82
C THR A 173 -10.49 6.29 16.65
N PRO A 174 -10.82 5.02 16.98
CA PRO A 174 -9.90 4.22 17.80
C PRO A 174 -8.75 3.59 17.00
N THR A 175 -8.91 3.34 15.70
CA THR A 175 -7.96 2.56 14.89
C THR A 175 -7.90 2.99 13.42
N SER A 176 -6.87 2.55 12.70
CA SER A 176 -6.73 2.83 11.26
C SER A 176 -7.85 2.27 10.38
N ALA A 177 -8.55 1.20 10.82
CA ALA A 177 -9.69 0.67 10.08
C ALA A 177 -10.88 1.65 10.00
N ASP A 178 -10.87 2.67 10.85
CA ASP A 178 -11.90 3.70 10.94
C ASP A 178 -11.46 5.02 10.29
N ILE A 179 -10.32 5.04 9.59
CA ILE A 179 -9.76 6.21 8.92
C ILE A 179 -9.55 5.84 7.45
N ASP A 180 -10.38 6.43 6.59
CA ASP A 180 -10.12 6.46 5.16
C ASP A 180 -8.88 7.35 4.97
N GLU A 181 -7.80 6.82 4.41
CA GLU A 181 -6.54 7.53 4.08
C GLU A 181 -5.55 7.76 5.25
N THR A 182 -5.05 6.68 5.84
CA THR A 182 -3.72 6.73 6.50
C THR A 182 -2.61 6.61 5.46
N TYR A 183 -1.42 7.12 5.76
CA TYR A 183 -0.27 7.13 4.87
C TYR A 183 0.53 5.82 4.99
N VAL A 184 1.43 5.73 5.98
CA VAL A 184 2.33 4.58 6.13
C VAL A 184 1.61 3.38 6.71
N ILE A 185 0.66 3.61 7.63
CA ILE A 185 -0.10 2.53 8.27
C ILE A 185 -1.00 1.80 7.26
N ALA A 186 -1.46 2.46 6.20
CA ALA A 186 -2.22 1.82 5.13
C ALA A 186 -1.41 0.79 4.34
N ASN A 187 -0.08 0.92 4.34
CA ASN A 187 0.84 -0.03 3.69
C ASN A 187 1.14 -1.27 4.56
N LEU A 188 0.52 -1.41 5.74
CA LEU A 188 0.65 -2.58 6.59
C LEU A 188 -0.40 -3.65 6.25
N PRO A 189 -0.22 -4.90 6.75
CA PRO A 189 -1.19 -5.99 6.58
C PRO A 189 -2.64 -5.59 6.85
N PRO A 190 -3.50 -5.45 5.82
CA PRO A 190 -4.80 -4.78 5.95
C PRO A 190 -5.77 -5.51 6.88
N GLN A 191 -5.66 -6.83 7.02
CA GLN A 191 -6.50 -7.61 7.95
C GLN A 191 -6.29 -7.23 9.42
N PHE A 192 -5.16 -6.59 9.76
CA PHE A 192 -4.87 -6.12 11.11
C PHE A 192 -5.16 -4.62 11.31
N ALA A 193 -5.77 -3.93 10.33
CA ALA A 193 -6.07 -2.49 10.41
C ALA A 193 -6.85 -2.09 11.68
N HIS A 194 -7.74 -2.97 12.14
CA HIS A 194 -8.52 -2.82 13.38
C HIS A 194 -7.69 -2.91 14.67
N ARG A 195 -6.38 -3.14 14.56
CA ARG A 195 -5.43 -3.19 15.69
C ARG A 195 -4.37 -2.09 15.62
N TYR A 196 -4.32 -1.31 14.55
CA TYR A 196 -3.39 -0.19 14.43
C TYR A 196 -4.00 1.04 15.10
N ASP A 197 -3.83 1.10 16.42
CA ASP A 197 -4.19 2.25 17.24
C ASP A 197 -3.04 3.27 17.35
N THR A 198 -3.28 4.40 18.01
CA THR A 198 -2.26 5.43 18.27
C THR A 198 -1.00 4.87 18.93
N ARG A 199 -1.12 3.84 19.78
CA ARG A 199 0.02 3.26 20.51
C ARG A 199 0.82 2.34 19.60
N PHE A 200 0.17 1.57 18.75
CA PHE A 200 0.80 0.80 17.69
C PHE A 200 1.60 1.73 16.78
N ALA A 201 0.96 2.78 16.26
CA ALA A 201 1.60 3.78 15.40
C ALA A 201 2.83 4.41 16.06
N ALA A 202 2.74 4.77 17.34
CA ALA A 202 3.87 5.35 18.07
C ALA A 202 5.04 4.37 18.22
N ARG A 203 4.75 3.09 18.45
CA ARG A 203 5.79 2.04 18.50
C ARG A 203 6.38 1.81 17.11
N PHE A 204 5.55 1.76 16.08
CA PHE A 204 5.98 1.57 14.71
C PHE A 204 6.87 2.72 14.21
N LEU A 205 6.54 3.97 14.54
CA LEU A 205 7.41 5.13 14.30
C LEU A 205 8.81 4.94 14.91
N THR A 206 8.91 4.40 16.13
CA THR A 206 10.23 4.13 16.72
C THR A 206 10.99 3.03 16.00
N ILE A 207 10.28 2.04 15.44
CA ILE A 207 10.88 1.03 14.56
C ILE A 207 11.41 1.66 13.26
N CYS A 208 10.60 2.48 12.58
CA CYS A 208 11.00 3.16 11.35
C CYS A 208 12.19 4.12 11.56
N THR A 209 12.23 4.81 12.70
CA THR A 209 13.36 5.68 13.06
C THR A 209 14.65 4.87 13.26
N ASP A 210 14.55 3.72 13.95
CA ASP A 210 15.70 2.82 14.16
C ASP A 210 16.20 2.22 12.83
N LEU A 211 15.28 1.79 11.96
CA LEU A 211 15.59 1.34 10.61
C LEU A 211 16.33 2.41 9.80
N SER A 212 15.84 3.65 9.84
CA SER A 212 16.47 4.79 9.16
C SER A 212 17.91 5.04 9.63
N MET A 213 18.16 4.84 10.93
CA MET A 213 19.53 4.93 11.48
C MET A 213 20.42 3.78 11.01
N ASN A 214 19.88 2.58 10.80
CA ASN A 214 20.65 1.45 10.27
C ASN A 214 21.11 1.69 8.82
N LEU A 215 20.34 2.41 7.99
CA LEU A 215 20.80 2.82 6.64
C LEU A 215 22.08 3.67 6.71
N VAL A 216 22.21 4.51 7.75
CA VAL A 216 23.33 5.45 7.92
C VAL A 216 24.53 4.81 8.63
N ALA A 217 24.27 4.11 9.74
CA ALA A 217 25.28 3.67 10.69
C ALA A 217 25.87 2.28 10.39
N GLY A 218 25.19 1.50 9.55
CA GLY A 218 25.55 0.13 9.21
C GLY A 218 24.30 -0.73 9.17
N TRP A 219 24.01 -1.31 8.00
CA TRP A 219 22.84 -2.16 7.85
C TRP A 219 22.85 -3.30 8.86
N LYS A 220 21.69 -3.54 9.47
CA LYS A 220 21.42 -4.69 10.33
C LYS A 220 20.14 -5.31 9.85
N GLU A 221 20.14 -6.63 9.73
CA GLU A 221 18.93 -7.38 9.42
C GLU A 221 17.85 -7.13 10.47
N PRO A 222 16.56 -7.18 10.08
CA PRO A 222 15.44 -7.12 11.01
C PRO A 222 15.59 -8.11 12.17
N SER A 223 15.32 -7.59 13.37
CA SER A 223 15.32 -8.30 14.63
C SER A 223 13.90 -8.65 15.10
N CYS A 224 12.83 -8.13 14.47
CA CYS A 224 11.43 -8.47 14.76
C CYS A 224 10.54 -8.29 13.51
N VAL A 225 9.31 -8.83 13.52
CA VAL A 225 8.36 -8.71 12.39
C VAL A 225 8.06 -7.25 12.06
N ALA A 226 7.91 -6.38 13.08
CA ALA A 226 7.66 -4.97 12.85
C ALA A 226 8.80 -4.27 12.08
N GLN A 227 10.06 -4.69 12.24
CA GLN A 227 11.17 -4.17 11.44
C GLN A 227 11.10 -4.67 9.99
N GLU A 228 10.66 -5.91 9.75
CA GLU A 228 10.40 -6.40 8.39
C GLU A 228 9.27 -5.64 7.72
N LEU A 229 8.16 -5.39 8.44
CA LEU A 229 7.07 -4.57 7.93
C LEU A 229 7.52 -3.13 7.64
N ALA A 230 8.36 -2.54 8.51
CA ALA A 230 8.94 -1.22 8.26
C ALA A 230 9.84 -1.18 7.02
N VAL A 231 10.60 -2.25 6.74
CA VAL A 231 11.35 -2.37 5.48
C VAL A 231 10.39 -2.35 4.29
N ARG A 232 9.25 -3.06 4.36
CA ARG A 232 8.26 -3.05 3.28
C ARG A 232 7.64 -1.68 3.06
N CYS A 233 7.25 -0.99 4.13
CA CYS A 233 6.76 0.38 4.04
C CYS A 233 7.81 1.31 3.42
N LEU A 234 9.08 1.18 3.81
CA LEU A 234 10.19 1.93 3.21
C LEU A 234 10.33 1.64 1.71
N LEU A 235 10.22 0.37 1.29
CA LEU A 235 10.32 -0.02 -0.12
C LEU A 235 9.12 0.47 -0.93
N ALA A 236 7.90 0.41 -0.39
CA ALA A 236 6.71 0.96 -1.02
C ALA A 236 6.83 2.48 -1.22
N GLU A 237 7.34 3.18 -0.21
CA GLU A 237 7.59 4.62 -0.30
C GLU A 237 8.70 4.96 -1.30
N ALA A 238 9.77 4.15 -1.33
CA ALA A 238 10.83 4.31 -2.33
C ALA A 238 10.33 4.04 -3.76
N ASP A 239 9.43 3.07 -3.94
CA ASP A 239 8.83 2.76 -5.24
C ASP A 239 7.96 3.91 -5.74
N TYR A 240 7.07 4.41 -4.88
CA TYR A 240 6.27 5.60 -5.17
C TYR A 240 7.14 6.80 -5.57
N LEU A 241 8.20 7.09 -4.80
CA LEU A 241 9.13 8.18 -5.14
C LEU A 241 9.92 7.90 -6.43
N ALA A 242 10.24 6.64 -6.75
CA ALA A 242 10.93 6.30 -7.99
C ALA A 242 10.06 6.54 -9.23
N GLU A 243 8.78 6.19 -9.14
CA GLU A 243 7.80 6.44 -10.20
C GLU A 243 7.56 7.94 -10.38
N GLU A 244 7.32 8.67 -9.29
CA GLU A 244 7.09 10.12 -9.31
C GLU A 244 8.27 10.91 -9.91
N LEU A 245 9.50 10.41 -9.73
CA LEU A 245 10.72 11.04 -10.21
C LEU A 245 11.24 10.46 -11.55
N GLU A 246 10.51 9.53 -12.17
CA GLU A 246 10.86 8.88 -13.45
C GLU A 246 12.27 8.25 -13.45
N LEU A 247 12.60 7.47 -12.40
CA LEU A 247 13.96 6.97 -12.15
C LEU A 247 14.28 5.59 -12.76
N GLU A 248 13.42 5.01 -13.60
CA GLU A 248 13.54 3.61 -14.03
C GLU A 248 14.87 3.30 -14.73
N ALA A 249 15.43 4.27 -15.46
CA ALA A 249 16.71 4.12 -16.14
C ALA A 249 17.93 4.23 -15.19
N GLU A 250 17.75 4.91 -14.06
CA GLU A 250 18.80 5.29 -13.11
C GLU A 250 18.88 4.35 -11.89
N LEU A 251 17.95 3.40 -11.79
CA LEU A 251 17.95 2.37 -10.76
C LEU A 251 18.49 1.03 -11.29
N PRO A 252 18.96 0.14 -10.39
CA PRO A 252 19.27 -1.23 -10.77
C PRO A 252 18.04 -1.94 -11.35
N PRO A 253 18.20 -2.85 -12.33
CA PRO A 253 17.10 -3.71 -12.75
C PRO A 253 16.61 -4.55 -11.58
N ASP A 254 15.29 -4.73 -11.45
CA ASP A 254 14.67 -5.52 -10.37
C ASP A 254 15.13 -5.10 -8.96
N TRP A 255 15.36 -3.79 -8.76
CA TRP A 255 15.90 -3.28 -7.50
C TRP A 255 15.00 -3.61 -6.30
N LEU A 256 13.67 -3.61 -6.46
CA LEU A 256 12.73 -4.00 -5.40
C LEU A 256 12.94 -5.45 -4.96
N GLY A 257 12.85 -6.40 -5.89
CA GLY A 257 13.04 -7.81 -5.58
C GLY A 257 14.42 -8.10 -5.01
N MET A 258 15.45 -7.40 -5.50
CA MET A 258 16.80 -7.46 -4.93
C MET A 258 16.82 -6.97 -3.47
N LEU A 259 16.23 -5.82 -3.17
CA LEU A 259 16.20 -5.27 -1.81
C LEU A 259 15.35 -6.10 -0.86
N GLU A 260 14.19 -6.61 -1.29
CA GLU A 260 13.39 -7.53 -0.47
C GLU A 260 14.21 -8.75 -0.05
N ASN A 261 14.94 -9.35 -0.99
CA ASN A 261 15.81 -10.51 -0.71
C ASN A 261 17.01 -10.15 0.19
N ALA A 262 17.53 -8.92 0.10
CA ALA A 262 18.71 -8.49 0.84
C ALA A 262 18.39 -7.96 2.25
N PHE A 263 17.24 -7.31 2.42
CA PHE A 263 16.90 -6.58 3.64
C PHE A 263 15.99 -7.36 4.58
N LEU A 264 15.18 -8.29 4.07
CA LEU A 264 14.31 -9.09 4.90
C LEU A 264 15.03 -10.34 5.40
N ARG A 265 14.88 -10.64 6.69
CA ARG A 265 15.49 -11.82 7.31
C ARG A 265 14.65 -13.07 7.07
N PHE A 266 13.33 -12.92 7.14
CA PHE A 266 12.35 -13.97 6.91
C PHE A 266 11.33 -13.52 5.85
N ALA A 267 11.10 -14.39 4.86
CA ALA A 267 10.11 -14.11 3.81
C ALA A 267 8.66 -14.30 4.30
N ASP A 268 8.47 -15.00 5.42
CA ASP A 268 7.15 -15.41 5.94
C ASP A 268 6.27 -14.21 6.33
N SER A 269 6.84 -13.03 6.61
CA SER A 269 6.06 -11.80 6.83
C SER A 269 5.27 -11.37 5.58
N MET A 270 5.60 -11.87 4.38
CA MET A 270 4.77 -11.71 3.19
C MET A 270 3.39 -12.31 3.33
N MET A 271 3.29 -13.44 4.04
CA MET A 271 2.04 -14.17 4.15
C MET A 271 1.01 -13.38 4.95
N LEU A 272 1.45 -12.39 5.75
CA LEU A 272 0.58 -11.43 6.40
C LEU A 272 -0.12 -10.49 5.40
N TYR A 273 0.32 -10.37 4.15
CA TYR A 273 -0.39 -9.53 3.17
C TYR A 273 -1.37 -10.32 2.30
N ASP A 274 -1.28 -11.65 2.30
CA ASP A 274 -2.11 -12.51 1.45
C ASP A 274 -3.43 -12.87 2.16
N PRO A 275 -4.59 -12.40 1.67
CA PRO A 275 -5.88 -12.74 2.25
C PRO A 275 -6.17 -14.25 2.24
N ALA A 276 -5.59 -15.01 1.31
CA ALA A 276 -5.75 -16.45 1.25
C ALA A 276 -5.00 -17.18 2.38
N MET A 277 -4.02 -16.52 3.01
CA MET A 277 -3.26 -17.02 4.15
C MET A 277 -3.76 -16.46 5.49
N ASP A 278 -4.87 -15.72 5.52
CA ASP A 278 -5.40 -15.14 6.76
C ASP A 278 -5.59 -16.20 7.87
N GLY A 279 -5.08 -15.89 9.06
CA GLY A 279 -5.10 -16.76 10.22
C GLY A 279 -3.95 -17.79 10.31
N PHE A 280 -3.03 -17.86 9.32
CA PHE A 280 -1.88 -18.78 9.37
C PHE A 280 -1.01 -18.59 10.61
N GLU A 281 -0.92 -17.36 11.12
CA GLU A 281 -0.15 -17.00 12.31
C GLU A 281 -0.69 -17.65 13.59
N ASN A 282 -1.91 -18.19 13.53
CA ASN A 282 -2.54 -18.94 14.61
C ASN A 282 -2.34 -20.45 14.50
N ASP A 283 -1.83 -20.96 13.37
CA ASP A 283 -1.61 -22.39 13.15
C ASP A 283 -0.21 -22.82 13.62
N PRO A 284 -0.09 -23.60 14.73
CA PRO A 284 1.19 -24.09 15.20
C PRO A 284 1.90 -25.04 14.22
N ALA A 285 1.16 -25.64 13.28
CA ALA A 285 1.73 -26.50 12.25
C ALA A 285 2.29 -25.72 11.04
N ALA A 286 1.93 -24.43 10.91
CA ALA A 286 2.39 -23.56 9.84
C ALA A 286 3.74 -22.89 10.14
N SER A 287 4.21 -22.89 11.40
CA SER A 287 5.52 -22.33 11.77
C SER A 287 6.61 -23.40 11.76
N PRO A 288 7.62 -23.29 10.88
CA PRO A 288 8.81 -24.15 10.93
C PRO A 288 9.52 -24.06 12.29
N GLU A 289 10.19 -25.14 12.69
CA GLU A 289 10.97 -25.15 13.92
C GLU A 289 12.09 -24.08 13.86
N GLY A 290 12.01 -23.09 14.77
CA GLY A 290 12.95 -21.95 14.81
C GLY A 290 12.51 -20.70 14.03
N ALA A 291 11.35 -20.73 13.35
CA ALA A 291 10.77 -19.53 12.76
C ALA A 291 10.18 -18.60 13.83
N PRO A 292 10.21 -17.27 13.62
CA PRO A 292 9.59 -16.33 14.54
C PRO A 292 8.06 -16.45 14.53
N SER A 293 7.43 -16.07 15.64
CA SER A 293 5.96 -15.99 15.72
C SER A 293 5.46 -14.85 14.83
N MET A 294 4.46 -15.14 13.98
CA MET A 294 3.79 -14.14 13.15
C MET A 294 2.56 -13.52 13.81
N LYS A 295 2.27 -13.91 15.06
CA LYS A 295 1.16 -13.34 15.82
C LYS A 295 1.38 -11.86 16.05
N PHE A 296 0.32 -11.08 15.88
CA PHE A 296 0.37 -9.63 16.04
C PHE A 296 0.98 -9.18 17.38
N GLU A 297 0.63 -9.84 18.50
CA GLU A 297 1.19 -9.53 19.82
C GLU A 297 2.71 -9.75 19.93
N ASP A 298 3.30 -10.49 19.00
CA ASP A 298 4.72 -10.80 18.93
C ASP A 298 5.48 -9.93 17.93
N TRP A 299 4.82 -9.06 17.15
CA TRP A 299 5.47 -8.34 16.05
C TRP A 299 6.66 -7.48 16.46
N PHE A 300 6.62 -6.91 17.67
CA PHE A 300 7.70 -6.09 18.20
C PHE A 300 8.65 -6.88 19.11
N LYS A 301 8.47 -8.19 19.27
CA LYS A 301 9.36 -9.02 20.07
C LYS A 301 10.57 -9.41 19.24
N PRO A 302 11.78 -9.35 19.82
CA PRO A 302 12.97 -9.84 19.15
C PRO A 302 12.84 -11.31 18.74
N PHE A 303 13.33 -11.66 17.56
CA PHE A 303 13.37 -13.03 17.03
C PHE A 303 14.23 -13.96 17.89
N GLY A 304 15.29 -13.43 18.50
CA GLY A 304 16.22 -14.18 19.33
C GLY A 304 16.81 -13.39 20.49
N PRO A 305 17.61 -14.04 21.36
CA PRO A 305 18.16 -13.44 22.59
C PRO A 305 19.24 -12.37 22.36
N HIS A 306 19.76 -12.27 21.13
CA HIS A 306 20.76 -11.28 20.72
C HIS A 306 20.17 -10.19 19.82
N ASP A 307 18.90 -10.32 19.49
CA ASP A 307 18.14 -9.34 18.72
C ASP A 307 17.61 -8.26 19.67
N HIS A 308 17.55 -7.03 19.17
CA HIS A 308 17.12 -5.88 19.96
C HIS A 308 16.17 -5.01 19.16
N VAL A 309 15.22 -4.41 19.87
CA VAL A 309 14.32 -3.38 19.35
C VAL A 309 14.45 -2.12 20.21
N PRO A 310 14.08 -0.94 19.68
CA PRO A 310 14.01 0.28 20.47
C PRO A 310 13.23 0.08 21.78
N PRO A 311 13.72 0.59 22.93
CA PRO A 311 13.08 0.35 24.24
C PRO A 311 11.63 0.81 24.33
N PHE A 312 11.21 1.78 23.51
CA PHE A 312 9.81 2.20 23.45
C PHE A 312 8.93 1.18 22.72
N ALA A 313 9.44 0.60 21.62
CA ALA A 313 8.75 -0.44 20.86
C ALA A 313 8.52 -1.71 21.69
N GLU A 314 9.44 -2.05 22.59
CA GLU A 314 9.33 -3.24 23.46
C GLU A 314 8.20 -3.12 24.51
N ARG A 315 7.82 -1.90 24.90
CA ARG A 315 6.86 -1.64 26.00
C ARG A 315 5.38 -1.79 25.59
N GLY A 316 5.06 -2.73 24.69
CA GLY A 316 3.72 -2.99 24.16
C GLY A 316 2.83 -3.80 25.07
#